data_AF-B4W3H3-F1
#
_entry.id   AF-B4W3H3-F1
#
_cell.length_a   1.000
_cell.length_b   1.000
_cell.length_c   1.000
_cell.angle_alpha   90.00
_cell.angle_beta   90.00
_cell.angle_gamma   90.00
#
_symmetry.space_group_name_H-M   'P 1'
#
loop_
_entity.id
_entity.type
_entity.pdbx_description
1 polymer ?
#
loop_
_entity_poly.entity_id
_entity_poly.type
_entity_poly.pdbx_seq_one_letter_code
_entity_poly.pdbx_strand_id
1 'polypeptide(L)'
;MSEFIQSEFLQALPPRQATPNLTLTRVPIDPTLSFELWTPKWTPRLREFSPVELNLLECDRSRVNRILSKLTWLMGAICVPEDEFGVGDCQPIYDWDAVLEFVTREGRCVNPIVTRVGFNPQTIIPIYDRNRKQEGIIPPQAWEISPPHWSIIFDDLIPGEDGFQLKQSGDWISVEIWTGKPIRREVRNKLPRPAKSRGLGF
;
A
#
# COMPACT_ATOMS: atom_id res chain seq x y z
N MET A 1 3.39 27.68 -15.09
CA MET A 1 3.46 26.91 -13.83
C MET A 1 3.93 25.51 -14.20
N SER A 2 4.94 24.96 -13.52
CA SER A 2 5.33 23.56 -13.71
C SER A 2 4.31 22.71 -12.96
N GLU A 3 3.52 21.89 -13.65
CA GLU A 3 2.63 20.92 -13.01
C GLU A 3 3.46 19.86 -12.28
N PHE A 4 3.04 19.47 -11.07
CA PHE A 4 3.73 18.42 -10.32
C PHE A 4 3.68 17.09 -11.06
N ILE A 5 2.50 16.66 -11.51
CA ILE A 5 2.33 15.57 -12.48
C ILE A 5 1.82 16.20 -13.78
N GLN A 6 2.52 15.92 -14.88
CA GLN A 6 2.18 16.49 -16.19
C GLN A 6 0.87 15.88 -16.69
N SER A 7 -0.02 16.70 -17.23
CA SER A 7 -1.36 16.29 -17.66
C SER A 7 -1.40 15.05 -18.58
N GLU A 8 -0.38 14.87 -19.44
CA GLU A 8 -0.27 13.72 -20.35
C GLU A 8 -0.13 12.38 -19.63
N PHE A 9 0.25 12.37 -18.35
CA PHE A 9 0.36 11.14 -17.56
C PHE A 9 -0.92 10.82 -16.79
N LEU A 10 -1.90 11.72 -16.72
CA LEU A 10 -3.10 11.49 -15.92
C LEU A 10 -4.07 10.51 -16.58
N GLN A 11 -4.08 10.42 -17.90
CA GLN A 11 -4.94 9.50 -18.64
C GLN A 11 -4.19 8.24 -19.04
N ALA A 12 -4.85 7.09 -18.92
CA ALA A 12 -4.31 5.84 -19.39
C ALA A 12 -4.51 5.71 -20.90
N LEU A 13 -3.68 4.87 -21.53
CA LEU A 13 -3.85 4.57 -22.94
C LEU A 13 -5.22 3.90 -23.17
N PRO A 14 -6.03 4.39 -24.13
CA PRO A 14 -7.30 3.75 -24.46
C PRO A 14 -7.02 2.41 -25.16
N PRO A 15 -7.75 1.34 -24.81
CA PRO A 15 -7.51 0.03 -25.41
C PRO A 15 -8.03 0.01 -26.85
N ARG A 16 -7.33 -0.71 -27.72
CA ARG A 16 -7.76 -0.89 -29.13
C ARG A 16 -8.87 -1.94 -29.28
N GLN A 17 -9.09 -2.75 -28.27
CA GLN A 17 -10.04 -3.85 -28.24
C GLN A 17 -10.67 -3.96 -26.84
N ALA A 18 -11.69 -4.81 -26.68
CA ALA A 18 -12.31 -5.03 -25.38
C ALA A 18 -11.33 -5.68 -24.39
N THR A 19 -11.31 -5.17 -23.15
CA THR A 19 -10.48 -5.66 -22.05
C THR A 19 -11.38 -6.15 -20.90
N PRO A 20 -12.06 -7.31 -21.05
CA PRO A 20 -13.04 -7.79 -20.08
C PRO A 20 -12.46 -8.00 -18.67
N ASN A 21 -11.17 -8.31 -18.57
CA ASN A 21 -10.47 -8.65 -17.35
C ASN A 21 -9.81 -7.45 -16.67
N LEU A 22 -9.81 -6.29 -17.33
CA LEU A 22 -9.28 -5.04 -16.78
C LEU A 22 -10.41 -4.05 -16.49
N THR A 23 -10.18 -3.17 -15.52
CA THR A 23 -11.04 -2.04 -15.22
C THR A 23 -10.20 -0.79 -15.15
N LEU A 24 -10.65 0.29 -15.78
CA LEU A 24 -10.02 1.59 -15.59
C LEU A 24 -10.46 2.19 -14.26
N THR A 25 -9.52 2.42 -13.35
CA THR A 25 -9.76 2.98 -12.02
C THR A 25 -9.15 4.37 -11.94
N ARG A 26 -9.86 5.31 -11.29
CA ARG A 26 -9.32 6.65 -11.01
C ARG A 26 -8.73 6.69 -9.62
N VAL A 27 -7.45 7.00 -9.54
CA VAL A 27 -6.68 7.10 -8.30
C VAL A 27 -6.50 8.59 -7.99
N PRO A 28 -7.03 9.09 -6.86
CA PRO A 28 -6.89 10.50 -6.51
C PRO A 28 -5.43 10.81 -6.15
N ILE A 29 -4.95 11.98 -6.57
CA ILE A 29 -3.68 12.57 -6.15
C ILE A 29 -3.98 13.67 -5.11
N ASP A 30 -5.02 14.45 -5.37
CA ASP A 30 -5.53 15.50 -4.50
C ASP A 30 -7.06 15.62 -4.69
N PRO A 31 -7.76 16.57 -4.02
CA PRO A 31 -9.21 16.71 -4.14
C PRO A 31 -9.74 17.01 -5.55
N THR A 32 -8.89 17.46 -6.47
CA THR A 32 -9.22 17.89 -7.83
C THR A 32 -8.54 17.07 -8.92
N LEU A 33 -7.42 16.42 -8.59
CA LEU A 33 -6.59 15.69 -9.53
C LEU A 33 -6.63 14.18 -9.28
N SER A 34 -6.75 13.41 -10.36
CA SER A 34 -6.66 11.94 -10.33
C SER A 34 -5.94 11.44 -11.58
N PHE A 35 -5.29 10.29 -11.47
CA PHE A 35 -4.78 9.56 -12.62
C PHE A 35 -5.54 8.26 -12.83
N GLU A 36 -5.56 7.80 -14.08
CA GLU A 36 -6.19 6.54 -14.46
C GLU A 36 -5.19 5.38 -14.36
N LEU A 37 -5.68 4.23 -13.91
CA LEU A 37 -4.91 3.00 -13.75
C LEU A 37 -5.73 1.80 -14.27
N TRP A 38 -5.11 0.97 -15.10
CA TRP A 38 -5.69 -0.32 -15.48
C TRP A 38 -5.51 -1.34 -14.35
N THR A 39 -6.63 -1.75 -13.76
CA THR A 39 -6.68 -2.67 -12.60
C THR A 39 -7.23 -4.03 -13.02
N PRO A 40 -6.50 -5.13 -12.76
CA PRO A 40 -6.98 -6.50 -12.98
C PRO A 40 -8.20 -6.85 -12.12
N LYS A 41 -9.17 -7.57 -12.72
CA LYS A 41 -10.34 -8.11 -12.02
C LYS A 41 -10.05 -9.51 -11.48
N TRP A 42 -9.31 -9.61 -10.38
CA TRP A 42 -9.06 -10.90 -9.73
C TRP A 42 -10.37 -11.55 -9.23
N THR A 43 -10.91 -12.50 -10.00
CA THR A 43 -12.09 -13.30 -9.62
C THR A 43 -11.74 -14.78 -9.67
N PRO A 44 -12.42 -15.66 -8.90
CA PRO A 44 -12.14 -17.09 -8.89
C PRO A 44 -12.24 -17.79 -10.26
N ARG A 45 -12.93 -17.16 -11.23
CA ARG A 45 -13.11 -17.65 -12.61
C ARG A 45 -12.12 -17.04 -13.59
N LEU A 46 -11.47 -15.92 -13.26
CA LEU A 46 -10.41 -15.36 -14.08
C LEU A 46 -9.11 -16.10 -13.75
N ARG A 47 -8.56 -16.78 -14.76
CA ARG A 47 -7.23 -17.37 -14.66
C ARG A 47 -6.27 -16.85 -15.70
N GLU A 48 -6.76 -16.21 -16.77
CA GLU A 48 -5.95 -15.86 -17.93
C GLU A 48 -6.34 -14.48 -18.47
N PHE A 49 -5.33 -13.66 -18.74
CA PHE A 49 -5.46 -12.37 -19.42
C PHE A 49 -5.13 -12.56 -20.90
N SER A 50 -5.84 -11.84 -21.77
CA SER A 50 -5.51 -11.86 -23.20
C SER A 50 -4.17 -11.15 -23.46
N PRO A 51 -3.47 -11.47 -24.56
CA PRO A 51 -2.25 -10.76 -24.96
C PRO A 51 -2.43 -9.24 -25.07
N VAL A 52 -3.63 -8.79 -25.49
CA VAL A 52 -3.95 -7.35 -25.58
C VAL A 52 -4.00 -6.69 -24.22
N GLU A 53 -4.58 -7.35 -23.21
CA GLU A 53 -4.66 -6.85 -21.84
C GLU A 53 -3.27 -6.80 -21.19
N LEU A 54 -2.46 -7.84 -21.38
CA LEU A 54 -1.08 -7.87 -20.88
C LEU A 54 -0.22 -6.78 -21.51
N ASN A 55 -0.30 -6.62 -22.83
CA ASN A 55 0.41 -5.55 -23.54
C ASN A 55 -0.06 -4.16 -23.09
N LEU A 56 -1.34 -3.99 -22.77
CA LEU A 56 -1.86 -2.72 -22.24
C LEU A 56 -1.23 -2.39 -20.89
N LEU A 57 -1.19 -3.34 -19.97
CA LEU A 57 -0.53 -3.19 -18.67
C LEU A 57 0.97 -2.89 -18.83
N GLU A 58 1.66 -3.61 -19.71
CA GLU A 58 3.09 -3.41 -19.97
C GLU A 58 3.40 -2.03 -20.56
N CYS A 59 2.65 -1.60 -21.57
CA CYS A 59 2.83 -0.29 -22.19
C CYS A 59 2.59 0.87 -21.20
N ASP A 60 1.62 0.70 -20.31
CA ASP A 60 1.21 1.72 -19.35
C ASP A 60 2.14 1.81 -18.12
N ARG A 61 2.98 0.79 -17.92
CA ARG A 61 3.93 0.68 -16.79
C ARG A 61 4.81 1.91 -16.64
N SER A 62 5.37 2.41 -17.73
CA SER A 62 6.30 3.56 -17.71
C SER A 62 5.63 4.83 -17.18
N ARG A 63 4.36 5.06 -17.56
CA ARG A 63 3.54 6.19 -17.10
C ARG A 63 3.25 6.05 -15.61
N VAL A 64 2.79 4.89 -15.17
CA VAL A 64 2.47 4.63 -13.76
C VAL A 64 3.70 4.78 -12.87
N ASN A 65 4.84 4.19 -13.25
CA ASN A 65 6.11 4.35 -12.52
C ASN A 65 6.54 5.82 -12.43
N ARG A 66 6.30 6.62 -13.48
CA ARG A 66 6.64 8.05 -13.47
C ARG A 66 5.74 8.87 -12.53
N ILE A 67 4.47 8.50 -12.39
CA ILE A 67 3.57 9.14 -11.42
C ILE A 67 4.00 8.76 -10.00
N LEU A 68 4.18 7.47 -9.74
CA LEU A 68 4.53 6.95 -8.42
C LEU A 68 5.90 7.41 -7.98
N SER A 69 6.88 7.49 -8.86
CA SER A 69 8.19 8.07 -8.54
C SER A 69 8.13 9.52 -8.09
N LYS A 70 7.27 10.35 -8.67
CA LYS A 70 7.07 11.71 -8.16
C LYS A 70 6.43 11.72 -6.78
N LEU A 71 5.41 10.89 -6.56
CA LEU A 71 4.74 10.79 -5.25
C LEU A 71 5.71 10.27 -4.18
N THR A 72 6.48 9.23 -4.47
CA THR A 72 7.53 8.68 -3.61
C THR A 72 8.62 9.70 -3.34
N TRP A 73 9.10 10.42 -4.35
CA TRP A 73 10.11 11.47 -4.18
C TRP A 73 9.63 12.58 -3.23
N LEU A 74 8.35 12.98 -3.34
CA LEU A 74 7.80 14.07 -2.53
C LEU A 74 7.50 13.62 -1.09
N MET A 75 6.88 12.46 -0.93
CA MET A 75 6.26 12.05 0.34
C MET A 75 6.98 10.90 1.04
N GLY A 76 7.77 10.11 0.30
CA GLY A 76 8.38 8.88 0.77
C GLY A 76 7.41 7.69 0.73
N ALA A 77 7.95 6.52 0.41
CA ALA A 77 7.28 5.24 0.50
C ALA A 77 7.75 4.48 1.74
N ILE A 78 6.81 3.86 2.44
CA ILE A 78 7.07 2.91 3.51
C ILE A 78 6.83 1.52 2.93
N CYS A 79 7.85 0.68 3.03
CA CYS A 79 7.86 -0.68 2.53
C CYS A 79 8.00 -1.63 3.72
N VAL A 80 7.06 -2.56 3.88
CA VAL A 80 6.99 -3.45 5.03
C VAL A 80 6.88 -4.89 4.55
N PRO A 81 7.81 -5.78 4.92
CA PRO A 81 7.70 -7.21 4.64
C PRO A 81 6.66 -7.86 5.57
N GLU A 82 6.17 -9.04 5.19
CA GLU A 82 5.10 -9.78 5.90
C GLU A 82 5.39 -9.98 7.41
N ASP A 83 6.67 -10.09 7.77
CA ASP A 83 7.12 -10.47 9.11
C ASP A 83 7.38 -9.29 10.06
N GLU A 84 7.36 -8.04 9.60
CA GLU A 84 7.69 -6.86 10.42
C GLU A 84 6.47 -5.98 10.70
N PHE A 85 5.93 -6.05 11.92
CA PHE A 85 4.83 -5.18 12.36
C PHE A 85 5.38 -3.95 13.09
N GLY A 86 5.53 -2.84 12.37
CA GLY A 86 6.06 -1.61 12.97
C GLY A 86 6.20 -0.41 12.02
N VAL A 87 5.16 -0.08 11.26
CA VAL A 87 5.18 1.00 10.24
C VAL A 87 5.73 2.33 10.76
N GLY A 88 5.53 2.62 12.06
CA GLY A 88 5.96 3.88 12.70
C GLY A 88 7.48 4.10 12.79
N ASP A 89 8.28 3.04 12.78
CA ASP A 89 9.75 3.12 12.89
C ASP A 89 10.47 2.95 11.54
N CYS A 90 9.74 2.57 10.48
CA CYS A 90 10.28 2.43 9.14
C CYS A 90 10.75 3.78 8.59
N GLN A 91 11.95 3.81 7.98
CA GLN A 91 12.42 4.99 7.28
C GLN A 91 11.77 5.08 5.89
N PRO A 92 11.28 6.25 5.48
CA PRO A 92 10.74 6.44 4.15
C PRO A 92 11.83 6.29 3.07
N ILE A 93 11.49 5.57 2.02
CA ILE A 93 12.25 5.45 0.78
C ILE A 93 11.77 6.54 -0.18
N TYR A 94 12.67 7.41 -0.65
CA TYR A 94 12.34 8.52 -1.55
C TYR A 94 12.67 8.25 -3.02
N ASP A 95 13.18 7.06 -3.31
CA ASP A 95 13.51 6.61 -4.67
C ASP A 95 12.59 5.44 -5.05
N TRP A 96 11.89 5.57 -6.18
CA TRP A 96 10.98 4.53 -6.66
C TRP A 96 11.70 3.28 -7.12
N ASP A 97 12.90 3.41 -7.67
CA ASP A 97 13.65 2.24 -8.12
C ASP A 97 14.05 1.38 -6.90
N ALA A 98 14.39 2.01 -5.77
CA ALA A 98 14.60 1.31 -4.50
C ALA A 98 13.32 0.64 -3.95
N VAL A 99 12.14 1.20 -4.20
CA VAL A 99 10.85 0.55 -3.89
C VAL A 99 10.65 -0.70 -4.76
N LEU A 100 10.94 -0.61 -6.05
CA LEU A 100 10.86 -1.76 -6.97
C LEU A 100 11.86 -2.85 -6.59
N GLU A 101 13.09 -2.48 -6.21
CA GLU A 101 14.08 -3.43 -5.69
C GLU A 101 13.59 -4.15 -4.42
N PHE A 102 12.98 -3.41 -3.49
CA PHE A 102 12.35 -4.01 -2.32
C PHE A 102 11.26 -5.01 -2.71
N VAL A 103 10.36 -4.64 -3.62
CA VAL A 103 9.28 -5.50 -4.11
C VAL A 103 9.82 -6.77 -4.76
N THR A 104 10.86 -6.65 -5.57
CA THR A 104 11.50 -7.79 -6.21
C THR A 104 12.19 -8.71 -5.20
N ARG A 105 12.83 -8.15 -4.17
CA ARG A 105 13.56 -8.94 -3.17
C ARG A 105 12.62 -9.60 -2.16
N GLU A 106 11.75 -8.83 -1.52
CA GLU A 106 10.89 -9.28 -0.42
C GLU A 106 9.59 -9.91 -0.92
N GLY A 107 8.97 -9.31 -1.96
CA GLY A 107 7.74 -9.84 -2.57
C GLY A 107 7.99 -10.95 -3.59
N ARG A 108 9.27 -11.30 -3.83
CA ARG A 108 9.72 -12.31 -4.79
C ARG A 108 9.11 -12.13 -6.19
N CYS A 109 8.86 -10.88 -6.57
CA CYS A 109 8.32 -10.52 -7.88
C CYS A 109 9.47 -10.31 -8.88
N VAL A 110 9.54 -11.13 -9.92
CA VAL A 110 10.63 -11.04 -10.92
C VAL A 110 10.45 -9.80 -11.82
N ASN A 111 9.21 -9.51 -12.19
CA ASN A 111 8.84 -8.41 -13.06
C ASN A 111 7.60 -7.68 -12.49
N PRO A 112 7.79 -6.90 -11.42
CA PRO A 112 6.67 -6.30 -10.69
C PRO A 112 5.94 -5.26 -11.54
N ILE A 113 4.61 -5.38 -11.57
CA ILE A 113 3.71 -4.43 -12.20
C ILE A 113 2.71 -3.91 -11.17
N VAL A 114 2.52 -2.59 -11.15
CA VAL A 114 1.52 -1.96 -10.27
C VAL A 114 0.14 -2.25 -10.84
N THR A 115 -0.63 -3.05 -10.13
CA THR A 115 -1.96 -3.49 -10.55
C THR A 115 -3.08 -2.86 -9.76
N ARG A 116 -2.77 -2.29 -8.59
CA ARG A 116 -3.75 -1.55 -7.80
C ARG A 116 -3.08 -0.45 -7.02
N VAL A 117 -3.73 0.71 -6.99
CA VAL A 117 -3.41 1.80 -6.07
C VAL A 117 -4.71 2.23 -5.39
N GLY A 118 -4.75 2.16 -4.06
CA GLY A 118 -5.89 2.57 -3.26
C GLY A 118 -5.53 3.77 -2.40
N PHE A 119 -6.35 4.83 -2.43
CA PHE A 119 -6.19 5.95 -1.50
C PHE A 119 -6.98 5.67 -0.23
N ASN A 120 -6.28 5.66 0.90
CA ASN A 120 -6.84 5.53 2.22
C ASN A 120 -6.88 6.92 2.89
N PRO A 121 -8.05 7.41 3.34
CA PRO A 121 -8.14 8.66 4.08
C PRO A 121 -7.55 8.51 5.49
N GLN A 122 -7.41 9.64 6.19
CA GLN A 122 -6.96 9.64 7.57
C GLN A 122 -7.88 8.76 8.43
N THR A 123 -7.29 7.84 9.20
CA THR A 123 -8.02 6.87 10.02
C THR A 123 -7.45 6.82 11.44
N ILE A 124 -8.32 6.62 12.43
CA ILE A 124 -7.93 6.39 13.82
C ILE A 124 -8.07 4.89 14.12
N ILE A 125 -6.96 4.25 14.48
CA ILE A 125 -6.83 2.80 14.60
C ILE A 125 -6.58 2.44 16.07
N PRO A 126 -7.43 1.60 16.70
CA PRO A 126 -7.14 1.05 18.02
C PRO A 126 -6.07 -0.04 17.92
N ILE A 127 -5.02 0.06 18.74
CA ILE A 127 -3.96 -0.94 18.84
C ILE A 127 -4.19 -1.74 20.12
N TYR A 128 -4.36 -3.05 19.99
CA TYR A 128 -4.56 -3.99 21.09
C TYR A 128 -3.29 -4.78 21.41
N ASP A 129 -3.15 -5.22 22.66
CA ASP A 129 -2.06 -6.10 23.08
C ASP A 129 -2.29 -7.51 22.51
N ARG A 130 -1.40 -7.95 21.62
CA ARG A 130 -1.47 -9.27 20.97
C ARG A 130 -1.26 -10.44 21.95
N ASN A 131 -0.62 -10.18 23.10
CA ASN A 131 -0.28 -11.22 24.08
C ASN A 131 -1.36 -11.42 25.15
N ARG A 132 -2.39 -10.57 25.20
CA ARG A 132 -3.51 -10.75 26.12
C ARG A 132 -4.56 -11.65 25.49
N LYS A 133 -4.91 -12.74 26.19
CA LYS A 133 -6.12 -13.50 25.90
C LYS A 133 -7.32 -12.54 25.95
N GLN A 134 -8.04 -12.45 24.84
CA GLN A 134 -9.19 -11.57 24.69
C GLN A 134 -10.38 -12.15 25.47
N GLU A 135 -10.49 -11.83 26.76
CA GLU A 135 -11.71 -12.05 27.54
C GLU A 135 -12.35 -10.69 27.86
N GLY A 136 -13.59 -10.48 27.37
CA GLY A 136 -14.36 -9.26 27.60
C GLY A 136 -13.96 -8.05 26.74
N ILE A 137 -14.52 -6.88 27.08
CA ILE A 137 -14.21 -5.61 26.41
C ILE A 137 -12.88 -5.06 26.97
N ILE A 138 -11.79 -5.32 26.26
CA ILE A 138 -10.46 -4.80 26.62
C ILE A 138 -10.28 -3.44 25.92
N PRO A 139 -9.97 -2.34 26.64
CA PRO A 139 -9.64 -1.08 25.99
C PRO A 139 -8.31 -1.21 25.22
N PRO A 140 -8.16 -0.52 24.08
CA PRO A 140 -6.91 -0.55 23.33
C PRO A 140 -5.75 -0.02 24.18
N GLN A 141 -4.57 -0.62 24.01
CA GLN A 141 -3.34 -0.20 24.70
C GLN A 141 -2.79 1.10 24.12
N ALA A 142 -3.02 1.34 22.83
CA ALA A 142 -2.65 2.57 22.16
C ALA A 142 -3.67 2.92 21.09
N TRP A 143 -3.66 4.17 20.68
CA TRP A 143 -4.36 4.64 19.49
C TRP A 143 -3.33 5.16 18.50
N GLU A 144 -3.54 4.85 17.23
CA GLU A 144 -2.74 5.39 16.14
C GLU A 144 -3.62 6.26 15.23
N ILE A 145 -3.11 7.41 14.83
CA ILE A 145 -3.67 8.20 13.74
C ILE A 145 -2.81 7.93 12.52
N SER A 146 -3.35 7.19 11.56
CA SER A 146 -2.74 6.99 10.24
C SER A 146 -3.15 8.16 9.35
N PRO A 147 -2.22 9.00 8.86
CA PRO A 147 -2.52 10.01 7.87
C PRO A 147 -2.99 9.38 6.54
N PRO A 148 -3.56 10.20 5.65
CA PRO A 148 -3.90 9.74 4.31
C PRO A 148 -2.68 9.13 3.61
N HIS A 149 -2.88 8.04 2.89
CA HIS A 149 -1.80 7.35 2.18
C HIS A 149 -2.32 6.60 0.95
N TRP A 150 -1.43 6.29 0.02
CA TRP A 150 -1.70 5.39 -1.09
C TRP A 150 -1.13 4.02 -0.79
N SER A 151 -1.97 2.99 -0.77
CA SER A 151 -1.55 1.58 -0.76
C SER A 151 -1.34 1.10 -2.19
N ILE A 152 -0.21 0.49 -2.46
CA ILE A 152 0.21 0.02 -3.78
C ILE A 152 0.33 -1.50 -3.74
N ILE A 153 -0.33 -2.17 -4.69
CA ILE A 153 -0.22 -3.62 -4.86
C ILE A 153 0.50 -3.90 -6.18
N PHE A 154 1.43 -4.83 -6.09
CA PHE A 154 2.18 -5.34 -7.22
C PHE A 154 1.75 -6.78 -7.50
N ASP A 155 1.66 -7.11 -8.78
CA ASP A 155 1.60 -8.48 -9.27
C ASP A 155 2.83 -8.74 -10.16
N ASP A 156 3.10 -10.00 -10.49
CA ASP A 156 4.27 -10.40 -11.27
C ASP A 156 3.87 -10.74 -12.71
N LEU A 157 4.52 -10.11 -13.69
CA LEU A 157 4.31 -10.40 -15.10
C LEU A 157 5.36 -11.40 -15.60
N ILE A 158 5.00 -12.68 -15.62
CA ILE A 158 5.89 -13.81 -15.90
C ILE A 158 5.73 -14.34 -17.34
N PRO A 159 6.79 -14.92 -17.94
CA PRO A 159 6.65 -15.64 -19.21
C PRO A 159 5.76 -16.90 -19.07
N GLY A 160 4.93 -17.18 -20.07
CA GLY A 160 4.09 -18.37 -20.20
C GLY A 160 4.18 -18.99 -21.60
N GLU A 161 3.46 -20.09 -21.86
CA GLU A 161 3.55 -20.85 -23.12
C GLU A 161 3.23 -20.01 -24.38
N ASP A 162 2.27 -19.09 -24.29
CA ASP A 162 1.83 -18.21 -25.39
C ASP A 162 2.18 -16.72 -25.17
N GLY A 163 3.24 -16.42 -24.41
CA GLY A 163 3.72 -15.06 -24.20
C GLY A 163 3.95 -14.73 -22.73
N PHE A 164 3.15 -13.84 -22.16
CA PHE A 164 3.22 -13.47 -20.75
C PHE A 164 1.95 -13.87 -20.00
N GLN A 165 2.02 -13.90 -18.68
CA GLN A 165 0.91 -14.14 -17.77
C GLN A 165 1.08 -13.23 -16.56
N LEU A 166 -0.05 -12.74 -16.05
CA LEU A 166 -0.07 -11.99 -14.79
C LEU A 166 -0.31 -12.96 -13.63
N LYS A 167 0.62 -13.03 -12.71
CA LYS A 167 0.57 -13.86 -11.52
C LYS A 167 0.42 -12.97 -10.29
N GLN A 168 -0.58 -13.26 -9.47
CA GLN A 168 -0.73 -12.58 -8.19
C GLN A 168 0.52 -12.82 -7.31
N SER A 169 1.04 -11.76 -6.68
CA SER A 169 2.14 -11.93 -5.72
C SER A 169 1.76 -12.96 -4.65
N GLY A 170 2.65 -13.93 -4.42
CA GLY A 170 2.41 -15.01 -3.47
C GLY A 170 2.65 -14.60 -2.01
N ASP A 171 3.61 -13.69 -1.81
CA ASP A 171 4.01 -13.17 -0.50
C ASP A 171 3.40 -11.76 -0.31
N TRP A 172 2.91 -11.48 0.90
CA TRP A 172 2.25 -10.20 1.19
C TRP A 172 3.29 -9.15 1.63
N ILE A 173 3.59 -8.22 0.74
CA ILE A 173 4.33 -7.01 1.09
C ILE A 173 3.40 -5.80 1.09
N SER A 174 3.62 -4.87 2.03
CA SER A 174 2.91 -3.58 2.02
C SER A 174 3.84 -2.50 1.46
N VAL A 175 3.36 -1.78 0.45
CA VAL A 175 4.01 -0.57 -0.06
C VAL A 175 3.02 0.57 0.03
N GLU A 176 3.37 1.60 0.78
CA GLU A 176 2.48 2.71 1.07
C GLU A 176 3.21 4.05 0.91
N ILE A 177 2.60 5.01 0.23
CA ILE A 177 3.12 6.38 0.15
C ILE A 177 2.30 7.24 1.11
N TRP A 178 2.93 7.72 2.19
CA TRP A 178 2.22 8.37 3.29
C TRP A 178 2.26 9.88 3.18
N THR A 179 1.15 10.56 3.48
CA THR A 179 1.15 12.03 3.51
C THR A 179 1.86 12.65 4.73
N GLY A 180 2.29 11.81 5.66
CA GLY A 180 3.01 12.18 6.89
C GLY A 180 3.32 10.95 7.73
N LYS A 181 3.88 11.13 8.92
CA LYS A 181 4.15 10.00 9.84
C LYS A 181 2.91 9.66 10.69
N PRO A 182 2.61 8.37 10.91
CA PRO A 182 1.58 7.99 11.88
C PRO A 182 1.87 8.55 13.27
N ILE A 183 0.82 8.90 14.00
CA ILE A 183 0.92 9.40 15.37
C ILE A 183 0.36 8.35 16.31
N ARG A 184 1.23 7.70 17.07
CA ARG A 184 0.83 6.73 18.10
C ARG A 184 0.78 7.36 19.49
N ARG A 185 -0.29 7.07 20.23
CA ARG A 185 -0.47 7.49 21.63
C ARG A 185 -0.84 6.29 22.50
N GLU A 186 0.07 5.97 23.42
CA GLU A 186 -0.15 4.96 24.45
C GLU A 186 -1.23 5.43 25.44
N VAL A 187 -2.18 4.53 25.73
CA VAL A 187 -3.18 4.74 26.78
C VAL A 187 -2.48 4.48 28.11
N ARG A 188 -2.14 5.56 28.82
CA ARG A 188 -1.58 5.45 30.18
C ARG A 188 -2.57 4.73 31.09
N ASN A 189 -2.32 3.45 31.36
CA ASN A 189 -2.92 2.76 32.49
C ASN A 189 -2.36 3.41 33.76
N LYS A 190 -3.12 4.34 34.36
CA LYS A 190 -2.91 4.71 35.76
C LYS A 190 -3.23 3.48 36.60
N LEU A 191 -2.26 2.60 36.81
CA LEU A 191 -2.31 1.66 37.92
C LEU A 191 -2.55 2.50 39.19
N PRO A 192 -3.58 2.19 40.01
CA PRO A 192 -3.69 2.79 41.33
C PRO A 192 -2.38 2.53 42.07
N ARG A 193 -1.76 3.58 42.62
CA ARG A 193 -0.62 3.38 43.53
C ARG A 193 -1.08 2.41 44.61
N PRO A 194 -0.32 1.35 44.93
CA PRO A 194 -0.66 0.52 46.08
C PRO A 194 -0.73 1.45 47.29
N ALA A 195 -1.87 1.43 47.98
CA ALA A 195 -2.02 2.14 49.23
C ALA A 195 -0.88 1.69 50.13
N LYS A 196 -0.03 2.63 50.56
CA LYS A 196 0.91 2.36 51.65
C LYS A 196 0.07 1.88 52.81
N SER A 197 0.17 0.60 53.15
CA SER A 197 -0.27 0.08 54.43
C SER A 197 0.44 0.93 55.48
N ARG A 198 -0.32 1.82 56.13
CA ARG A 198 0.13 2.40 57.38
C ARG A 198 0.28 1.23 58.33
N GLY A 199 1.51 0.83 58.60
CA GLY A 199 1.82 0.00 59.75
C GLY A 199 1.24 0.69 60.97
N LEU A 200 0.20 0.09 61.54
CA LEU A 200 -0.16 0.33 62.92
C LEU A 200 0.91 -0.37 63.75
N GLY A 201 1.91 0.40 64.17
CA GLY A 201 2.57 0.11 65.43
C GLY A 201 1.57 0.42 66.53
N PHE A 202 1.20 -0.60 67.29
CA PHE A 202 1.41 -0.75 68.73
C PHE A 202 0.77 -2.07 69.17
#